data_AF-A0A937H4Z7-F1
#
_entry.id   AF-A0A937H4Z7-F1
#
_cell.length_a   1.000
_cell.length_b   1.000
_cell.length_c   1.000
_cell.angle_alpha   90.00
_cell.angle_beta   90.00
_cell.angle_gamma   90.00
#
_symmetry.space_group_name_H-M   'P 1'
#
loop_
_entity.id
_entity.type
_entity.pdbx_description
1 polymer ?
#
loop_
_entity_poly.entity_id
_entity_poly.type
_entity_poly.pdbx_seq_one_letter_code
_entity_poly.pdbx_strand_id
1 'polypeptide(L)'
;MKYIISTIGKTKNKQEDLITFKYFKRIRNIELRQYEVKLNDEQKKIEEEGLKLIKSTPKNGKLILLDEHGENLTSPELAKTIVSWRDDNITGVNFAIGGAFGHGEEIKKTADKIIAFGKLTWPHQMVKMMIAEQIYRIETIIQGHPYHK
;
A
#
# COMPACT_ATOMS: atom_id res chain seq x y z
N MET A 1 7.30 -6.99 -12.35
CA MET A 1 7.36 -6.32 -11.04
C MET A 1 6.35 -6.98 -10.09
N LYS A 2 6.62 -7.01 -8.78
CA LYS A 2 5.73 -7.57 -7.74
C LYS A 2 5.02 -6.47 -6.97
N TYR A 3 3.72 -6.59 -6.74
CA TYR A 3 2.99 -5.72 -5.82
C TYR A 3 2.87 -6.36 -4.46
N ILE A 4 3.03 -5.56 -3.42
CA ILE A 4 2.89 -5.99 -2.02
C ILE A 4 1.97 -4.98 -1.36
N ILE A 5 1.01 -5.46 -0.58
CA ILE A 5 0.28 -4.62 0.38
C ILE A 5 0.72 -5.08 1.77
N SER A 6 1.33 -4.19 2.53
CA SER A 6 1.75 -4.46 3.91
C SER A 6 0.85 -3.69 4.86
N THR A 7 0.24 -4.37 5.83
CA THR A 7 -0.70 -3.74 6.77
C THR A 7 -0.36 -4.06 8.21
N ILE A 8 -0.61 -3.11 9.10
CA ILE A 8 -0.67 -3.35 10.53
C ILE A 8 -2.07 -3.82 10.92
N GLY A 9 -2.11 -4.83 11.78
CA GLY A 9 -3.33 -5.48 12.24
C GLY A 9 -3.75 -6.64 11.34
N LYS A 10 -4.45 -7.60 11.96
CA LYS A 10 -5.09 -8.69 11.24
C LYS A 10 -6.51 -8.32 10.86
N THR A 11 -6.89 -8.76 9.68
CA THR A 11 -8.30 -8.68 9.26
C THR A 11 -9.12 -9.69 10.05
N LYS A 12 -10.13 -9.21 10.77
CA LYS A 12 -11.03 -10.05 11.59
C LYS A 12 -12.33 -10.40 10.87
N ASN A 13 -12.74 -9.64 9.85
CA ASN A 13 -14.02 -9.78 9.17
C ASN A 13 -13.85 -10.36 7.75
N LYS A 14 -14.48 -11.51 7.48
CA LYS A 14 -14.39 -12.22 6.21
C LYS A 14 -15.05 -11.48 5.04
N GLN A 15 -16.02 -10.60 5.28
CA GLN A 15 -16.81 -9.99 4.20
C GLN A 15 -16.05 -8.84 3.49
N GLU A 16 -15.36 -7.98 4.22
CA GLU A 16 -14.55 -6.88 3.65
C GLU A 16 -13.37 -7.40 2.83
N ASP A 17 -12.82 -8.54 3.25
CA ASP A 17 -11.76 -9.23 2.52
C ASP A 17 -12.24 -9.74 1.14
N LEU A 18 -13.54 -10.01 0.95
CA LEU A 18 -14.06 -10.48 -0.35
C LEU A 18 -13.77 -9.48 -1.48
N ILE A 19 -13.90 -8.18 -1.21
CA ILE A 19 -13.65 -7.14 -2.21
C ILE A 19 -12.15 -7.06 -2.51
N THR A 20 -11.31 -7.08 -1.47
CA THR A 20 -9.84 -7.10 -1.62
C THR A 20 -9.41 -8.31 -2.47
N PHE A 21 -9.88 -9.51 -2.11
CA PHE A 21 -9.53 -10.74 -2.80
C PHE A 21 -10.14 -10.84 -4.21
N LYS A 22 -11.27 -10.18 -4.48
CA LYS A 22 -11.83 -10.06 -5.83
C LYS A 22 -10.84 -9.38 -6.78
N TYR A 23 -10.14 -8.33 -6.33
CA TYR A 23 -9.12 -7.65 -7.14
C TYR A 23 -7.81 -8.43 -7.18
N PHE A 24 -7.39 -9.06 -6.07
CA PHE A 24 -6.15 -9.86 -6.07
C PHE A 24 -6.17 -10.98 -7.09
N LYS A 25 -7.31 -11.66 -7.27
CA LYS A 25 -7.47 -12.71 -8.29
C LYS A 25 -7.24 -12.20 -9.72
N ARG A 26 -7.31 -10.90 -9.96
CA ARG A 26 -7.11 -10.26 -11.27
C ARG A 26 -5.72 -9.64 -11.44
N ILE A 27 -4.91 -9.62 -10.38
CA ILE A 27 -3.55 -9.08 -10.39
C ILE A 27 -2.58 -10.25 -10.37
N ARG A 28 -1.70 -10.34 -11.37
CA ARG A 28 -0.86 -11.53 -11.59
C ARG A 28 0.16 -11.77 -10.48
N ASN A 29 0.76 -10.71 -9.92
CA ASN A 29 1.88 -10.81 -8.99
C ASN A 29 1.66 -9.88 -7.80
N ILE A 30 0.72 -10.24 -6.93
CA ILE A 30 0.39 -9.50 -5.71
C ILE A 30 0.51 -10.39 -4.47
N GLU A 31 0.98 -9.79 -3.38
CA GLU A 31 1.07 -10.43 -2.07
C GLU A 31 0.49 -9.51 -0.99
N LEU A 32 -0.20 -10.08 0.00
CA LEU A 32 -0.63 -9.37 1.21
C LEU A 32 0.20 -9.83 2.40
N ARG A 33 0.80 -8.87 3.11
CA ARG A 33 1.58 -9.07 4.33
C ARG A 33 0.88 -8.37 5.48
N GLN A 34 0.58 -9.11 6.54
CA GLN A 34 -0.09 -8.58 7.73
C GLN A 34 0.83 -8.73 8.93
N TYR A 35 1.02 -7.65 9.67
CA TYR A 35 1.89 -7.58 10.83
C TYR A 35 1.13 -7.18 12.08
N GLU A 36 1.57 -7.70 13.22
CA GLU A 36 1.09 -7.27 14.53
C GLU A 36 2.30 -6.89 15.40
N VAL A 37 2.14 -5.82 16.17
CA VAL A 37 3.09 -5.39 17.19
C VAL A 37 2.36 -5.38 18.52
N LYS A 38 2.89 -6.14 19.48
CA LYS A 38 2.32 -6.27 20.83
C LYS A 38 3.22 -5.53 21.81
N LEU A 39 3.05 -4.21 21.82
CA LEU A 39 3.70 -3.31 22.78
C LEU A 39 2.63 -2.48 23.47
N ASN A 40 2.82 -2.23 24.76
CA ASN A 40 1.89 -1.43 25.57
C ASN A 40 2.19 0.07 25.47
N ASP A 41 3.45 0.41 25.20
CA ASP A 41 3.89 1.79 24.96
C ASP A 41 3.52 2.18 23.53
N GLU A 42 2.62 3.15 23.40
CA GLU A 42 2.05 3.59 22.11
C GLU A 42 3.13 4.14 21.17
N GLN A 43 4.03 4.97 21.68
CA GLN A 43 5.09 5.56 20.86
C GLN A 43 6.02 4.48 20.33
N LYS A 44 6.48 3.57 21.19
CA LYS A 44 7.33 2.45 20.76
C LYS A 44 6.60 1.50 19.81
N LYS A 45 5.29 1.35 19.98
CA LYS A 45 4.45 0.55 19.09
C LYS A 45 4.42 1.13 17.70
N ILE A 46 4.15 2.43 17.55
CA ILE A 46 4.09 3.11 16.25
C ILE A 46 5.43 3.01 15.51
N GLU A 47 6.56 3.20 16.21
CA GLU A 47 7.89 3.07 15.61
C GLU A 47 8.17 1.62 15.14
N GLU A 48 7.90 0.62 15.98
CA GLU A 48 8.10 -0.80 15.62
C GLU A 48 7.17 -1.25 14.48
N GLU A 49 5.95 -0.72 14.42
CA GLU A 49 5.02 -0.93 13.31
C GLU A 49 5.60 -0.39 12.00
N GLY A 50 6.11 0.85 12.01
CA GLY A 50 6.79 1.45 10.86
C GLY A 50 8.00 0.63 10.40
N LEU A 51 8.84 0.19 11.33
CA LEU A 51 10.00 -0.66 11.04
C LEU A 51 9.62 -1.98 10.38
N LYS A 52 8.53 -2.62 10.80
CA LYS A 52 8.05 -3.86 10.15
C LYS A 52 7.60 -3.63 8.72
N LEU A 53 6.91 -2.52 8.44
CA LEU A 53 6.47 -2.16 7.10
C LEU A 53 7.64 -1.76 6.19
N ILE A 54 8.68 -1.09 6.73
CA ILE A 54 9.92 -0.84 5.98
C ILE A 54 10.58 -2.16 5.61
N LYS A 55 10.80 -3.04 6.59
CA LYS A 55 11.45 -4.35 6.40
C LYS A 55 10.64 -5.30 5.51
N SER A 56 9.34 -5.08 5.36
CA SER A 56 8.52 -5.84 4.42
C SER A 56 8.72 -5.43 2.97
N THR A 57 9.44 -4.34 2.69
CA THR A 57 9.79 -3.93 1.33
C THR A 57 11.00 -4.75 0.83
N PRO A 58 10.97 -5.32 -0.39
CA PRO A 58 12.13 -6.00 -0.97
C PRO A 58 13.34 -5.07 -1.09
N LYS A 59 14.57 -5.62 -1.01
CA LYS A 59 15.81 -4.82 -1.10
C LYS A 59 15.89 -3.94 -2.35
N ASN A 60 15.44 -4.46 -3.51
CA ASN A 60 15.32 -3.69 -4.75
C ASN A 60 13.85 -3.35 -5.04
N GLY A 61 13.16 -2.84 -4.03
CA GLY A 61 11.75 -2.48 -4.07
C GLY A 61 11.55 -1.01 -3.69
N LYS A 62 10.35 -0.51 -3.95
CA LYS A 62 9.91 0.84 -3.59
C LYS A 62 8.79 0.79 -2.56
N LEU A 63 8.82 1.71 -1.61
CA LEU A 63 7.84 1.84 -0.55
C LEU A 63 6.92 3.03 -0.83
N ILE A 64 5.63 2.76 -0.97
CA ILE A 64 4.57 3.77 -1.01
C ILE A 64 3.83 3.72 0.33
N LEU A 65 3.85 4.81 1.08
CA LEU A 65 3.10 4.97 2.33
C LEU A 65 1.71 5.54 2.04
N LEU A 66 0.66 4.90 2.57
CA LEU A 66 -0.71 5.43 2.49
C LEU A 66 -1.02 6.25 3.74
N ASP A 67 -1.16 7.56 3.58
CA ASP A 67 -1.32 8.55 4.65
C ASP A 67 -2.16 9.73 4.13
N GLU A 68 -3.11 10.24 4.92
CA GLU A 68 -3.98 11.36 4.53
C GLU A 68 -3.25 12.68 4.27
N HIS A 69 -2.01 12.82 4.73
CA HIS A 69 -1.14 13.96 4.47
C HIS A 69 -0.27 13.80 3.22
N GLY A 70 -0.40 12.67 2.52
CA GLY A 70 0.29 12.39 1.26
C GLY A 70 -0.21 13.19 0.07
N GLU A 71 0.43 13.00 -1.07
CA GLU A 71 0.01 13.58 -2.33
C GLU A 71 -1.29 12.94 -2.83
N ASN A 72 -2.23 13.76 -3.29
CA ASN A 72 -3.43 13.29 -3.99
C ASN A 72 -3.10 13.07 -5.47
N LEU A 73 -2.82 11.82 -5.83
CA LEU A 73 -2.54 11.43 -7.21
C LEU A 73 -3.80 10.96 -7.93
N THR A 74 -3.87 11.26 -9.22
CA THR A 74 -4.75 10.57 -10.15
C THR A 74 -4.23 9.16 -10.48
N SER A 75 -5.10 8.25 -10.92
CA SER A 75 -4.68 6.91 -11.32
C SER A 75 -3.63 6.90 -12.46
N PRO A 76 -3.71 7.77 -13.49
CA PRO A 76 -2.66 7.87 -14.51
C PRO A 76 -1.31 8.34 -13.97
N GLU A 77 -1.27 9.27 -13.01
CA GLU A 77 -0.02 9.74 -12.40
C GLU A 77 0.66 8.64 -11.58
N LEU A 78 -0.14 7.89 -10.81
CA LEU A 78 0.38 6.73 -10.08
C LEU A 78 0.85 5.65 -11.05
N ALA A 79 0.10 5.36 -12.12
CA ALA A 79 0.53 4.41 -13.15
C ALA A 79 1.84 4.84 -13.82
N LYS A 80 2.01 6.13 -14.14
CA LYS A 80 3.27 6.67 -14.69
C LYS A 80 4.45 6.48 -13.73
N THR A 81 4.25 6.73 -12.43
CA THR A 81 5.26 6.49 -11.40
C THR A 81 5.70 5.03 -11.38
N ILE A 82 4.72 4.12 -11.40
CA ILE A 82 4.95 2.68 -11.38
C ILE A 82 5.68 2.20 -12.65
N VAL A 83 5.34 2.74 -13.82
CA VAL A 83 6.06 2.47 -15.08
C VAL A 83 7.50 2.94 -15.00
N SER A 84 7.75 4.16 -14.51
CA SER A 84 9.11 4.68 -14.35
C SER A 84 9.96 3.74 -13.49
N TRP A 85 9.46 3.30 -12.33
CA TRP A 85 10.19 2.37 -11.48
C TRP A 85 10.41 1.01 -12.12
N ARG A 86 9.44 0.51 -12.89
CA ARG A 86 9.61 -0.73 -13.65
C ARG A 86 10.75 -0.59 -14.67
N ASP A 87 10.82 0.54 -15.37
CA ASP A 87 11.83 0.81 -16.38
C ASP A 87 13.22 1.04 -15.73
N ASP A 88 13.26 1.50 -14.48
CA ASP A 88 14.45 1.56 -13.61
C ASP A 88 14.84 0.19 -13.00
N ASN A 89 14.26 -0.92 -13.48
CA ASN A 89 14.51 -2.28 -12.99
C ASN A 89 14.17 -2.53 -11.50
N ILE A 90 13.24 -1.76 -10.94
CA ILE A 90 12.70 -2.04 -9.60
C ILE A 90 11.91 -3.35 -9.62
N THR A 91 12.17 -4.21 -8.64
CA THR A 91 11.58 -5.56 -8.59
C THR A 91 10.18 -5.59 -8.00
N GLY A 92 9.82 -4.63 -7.16
CA GLY A 92 8.50 -4.57 -6.55
C GLY A 92 8.15 -3.25 -5.90
N VAL A 93 6.84 -3.07 -5.65
CA VAL A 93 6.27 -1.90 -4.97
C VAL A 93 5.45 -2.39 -3.80
N ASN A 94 5.77 -1.87 -2.62
CA ASN A 94 5.08 -2.16 -1.37
C ASN A 94 4.20 -0.97 -0.98
N PHE A 95 2.90 -1.19 -0.92
CA PHE A 95 1.92 -0.23 -0.40
C PHE A 95 1.70 -0.51 1.08
N ALA A 96 2.18 0.40 1.93
CA ALA A 96 2.17 0.26 3.38
C ALA A 96 0.97 0.98 4.01
N ILE A 97 0.26 0.27 4.88
CA ILE A 97 -0.91 0.74 5.63
C ILE A 97 -0.59 0.64 7.12
N GLY A 98 -0.64 1.78 7.80
CA GLY A 98 -0.32 1.92 9.22
C GLY A 98 -1.39 1.34 10.14
N GLY A 99 -1.13 1.42 11.44
CA GLY A 99 -2.08 1.09 12.48
C GLY A 99 -2.97 2.28 12.86
N ALA A 100 -3.85 2.07 13.84
CA ALA A 100 -4.87 3.05 14.26
C ALA A 100 -4.32 4.40 14.73
N PHE A 101 -3.03 4.46 15.08
CA PHE A 101 -2.36 5.64 15.61
C PHE A 101 -1.47 6.34 14.57
N GLY A 102 -1.63 6.01 13.30
CA GLY A 102 -0.86 6.59 12.20
C GLY A 102 0.49 5.89 11.98
N HIS A 103 1.48 6.67 11.55
CA HIS A 103 2.80 6.17 11.12
C HIS A 103 3.93 6.83 11.89
N GLY A 104 4.96 6.03 12.21
CA GLY A 104 6.20 6.53 12.82
C GLY A 104 6.99 7.45 11.89
N GLU A 105 7.87 8.26 12.48
CA GLU A 105 8.67 9.24 11.72
C GLU A 105 9.65 8.57 10.76
N GLU A 106 10.20 7.41 11.13
CA GLU A 106 11.18 6.70 10.30
C GLU A 106 10.58 6.21 8.98
N ILE A 107 9.36 5.66 8.99
CA ILE A 107 8.71 5.18 7.77
C ILE A 107 8.31 6.34 6.84
N LYS A 108 7.88 7.48 7.39
CA LYS A 108 7.59 8.67 6.59
C LYS A 108 8.85 9.16 5.85
N LYS A 109 10.00 9.15 6.52
CA LYS A 109 11.29 9.54 5.92
C LYS A 109 11.83 8.52 4.92
N THR A 110 11.53 7.24 5.13
CA THR A 110 12.03 6.13 4.30
C THR A 110 11.18 5.89 3.05
N ALA A 111 9.89 6.23 3.10
CA ALA A 111 8.98 6.02 1.99
C ALA A 111 9.46 6.76 0.73
N ASP A 112 9.50 6.05 -0.40
CA ASP A 112 9.81 6.66 -1.70
C ASP A 112 8.69 7.58 -2.18
N LYS A 113 7.45 7.32 -1.73
CA LYS A 113 6.31 8.19 -1.96
C LYS A 113 5.30 8.08 -0.82
N ILE A 114 4.64 9.19 -0.49
CA ILE A 114 3.49 9.21 0.43
C ILE A 114 2.28 9.66 -0.38
N ILE A 115 1.23 8.84 -0.40
CA ILE A 115 0.02 9.13 -1.19
C ILE A 115 -1.23 9.07 -0.31
N ALA A 116 -2.18 9.94 -0.62
CA ALA A 116 -3.46 10.03 0.06
C ALA A 116 -4.61 9.56 -0.85
N PHE A 117 -5.65 8.97 -0.26
CA PHE A 117 -6.94 8.73 -0.91
C PHE A 117 -7.92 9.91 -0.71
N GLY A 118 -7.40 11.06 -0.33
CA GLY A 118 -8.15 12.23 0.09
C GLY A 118 -7.79 12.67 1.50
N LYS A 119 -8.35 13.81 1.92
CA LYS A 119 -8.07 14.46 3.21
C LYS A 119 -8.83 13.85 4.40
N LEU A 120 -9.82 13.00 4.13
CA LEU A 120 -10.62 12.35 5.17
C LEU A 120 -9.87 11.14 5.71
N THR A 121 -9.99 10.90 7.01
CA THR A 121 -9.47 9.70 7.65
C THR A 121 -10.32 8.50 7.26
N TRP A 122 -9.70 7.55 6.56
CA TRP A 122 -10.35 6.31 6.15
C TRP A 122 -9.96 5.15 7.07
N PRO A 123 -10.89 4.25 7.42
CA PRO A 123 -10.52 3.01 8.12
C PRO A 123 -9.50 2.22 7.30
N HIS A 124 -8.46 1.67 7.94
CA HIS A 124 -7.41 0.91 7.26
C HIS A 124 -7.93 -0.22 6.36
N GLN A 125 -9.06 -0.84 6.74
CA GLN A 125 -9.72 -1.85 5.92
C GLN A 125 -10.24 -1.30 4.59
N MET A 126 -10.83 -0.10 4.59
CA MET A 126 -11.25 0.58 3.36
C MET A 126 -10.05 0.97 2.52
N VAL A 127 -9.00 1.53 3.13
CA VAL A 127 -7.75 1.85 2.45
C VAL A 127 -7.17 0.62 1.74
N LYS A 128 -7.19 -0.54 2.40
CA LYS A 128 -6.75 -1.82 1.82
C LYS A 128 -7.57 -2.24 0.60
N MET A 129 -8.90 -2.11 0.67
CA MET A 129 -9.79 -2.40 -0.47
C MET A 129 -9.55 -1.44 -1.63
N MET A 130 -9.42 -0.14 -1.34
CA MET A 130 -9.19 0.90 -2.32
C MET A 130 -7.86 0.70 -3.05
N ILE A 131 -6.76 0.42 -2.32
CA ILE A 131 -5.47 0.20 -2.97
C ILE A 131 -5.44 -1.09 -3.79
N ALA A 132 -6.14 -2.16 -3.36
CA ALA A 132 -6.26 -3.37 -4.17
C ALA A 132 -6.95 -3.10 -5.52
N GLU A 133 -8.01 -2.29 -5.53
CA GLU A 133 -8.67 -1.86 -6.75
C GLU A 133 -7.75 -0.97 -7.60
N GLN A 134 -7.06 -0.01 -6.99
CA GLN A 134 -6.19 0.90 -7.72
C GLN A 134 -4.99 0.20 -8.34
N ILE A 135 -4.41 -0.81 -7.69
CA ILE A 135 -3.35 -1.64 -8.30
C ILE A 135 -3.88 -2.34 -9.56
N TYR A 136 -5.09 -2.90 -9.50
CA TYR A 136 -5.73 -3.49 -10.68
C TYR A 136 -5.99 -2.43 -11.78
N ARG A 137 -6.44 -1.23 -11.40
CA ARG A 137 -6.63 -0.11 -12.33
C ARG A 137 -5.32 0.33 -12.98
N ILE A 138 -4.23 0.42 -12.22
CA ILE A 138 -2.90 0.75 -12.72
C ILE A 138 -2.45 -0.29 -13.74
N GLU A 139 -2.56 -1.59 -13.42
CA GLU A 139 -2.23 -2.67 -14.37
C GLU A 139 -3.05 -2.56 -15.67
N THR A 140 -4.34 -2.26 -15.57
CA THR A 140 -5.19 -2.12 -16.76
C THR A 140 -4.83 -0.87 -17.58
N ILE A 141 -4.45 0.24 -16.95
CA ILE A 141 -3.91 1.43 -17.63
C ILE A 141 -2.61 1.08 -18.36
N ILE A 142 -1.66 0.42 -17.67
CA ILE A 142 -0.36 0.04 -18.23
C ILE A 142 -0.51 -0.91 -19.42
N GLN A 143 -1.50 -1.80 -19.39
CA GLN A 143 -1.79 -2.75 -20.47
C GLN A 143 -2.62 -2.14 -21.61
N GLY A 144 -3.06 -0.88 -21.50
CA GLY A 144 -3.94 -0.24 -22.49
C GLY A 144 -5.37 -0.80 -22.54
N HIS A 145 -5.84 -1.45 -21.47
CA HIS A 145 -7.16 -2.08 -21.41
C HIS A 145 -8.26 -1.04 -21.13
N PRO A 146 -9.46 -1.13 -21.74
CA PRO A 146 -10.55 -0.14 -21.60
C PRO A 146 -11.23 -0.06 -20.22
N TYR A 147 -10.68 -0.72 -19.19
CA TYR A 147 -11.25 -0.69 -17.82
C TYR A 147 -11.10 0.69 -17.15
N HIS A 148 -10.20 1.52 -17.65
CA HIS A 148 -9.88 2.83 -17.08
C HIS A 148 -10.84 3.96 -17.49
N LYS A 149 -11.93 3.66 -18.20
CA LYS A 149 -12.95 4.65 -18.59
C LYS A 149 -13.71 5.20 -17.38
#